data_AF-H6QV50-F1
#
_entry.id   AF-H6QV50-F1
#
_cell.length_a   1.000
_cell.length_b   1.000
_cell.length_c   1.000
_cell.angle_alpha   90.00
_cell.angle_beta   90.00
_cell.angle_gamma   90.00
#
_symmetry.space_group_name_H-M   'P 1'
#
loop_
_entity.id
_entity.type
_entity.pdbx_description
1 polymer ?
#
loop_
_entity_poly.entity_id
_entity_poly.type
_entity_poly.pdbx_seq_one_letter_code
_entity_poly.pdbx_strand_id
1 'polypeptide(L)'
;MNVGEWERALSENMLLPAFQDVLEGFTNGFDQGIPAHTLGDMKWYTPDNHRSSELAKEDIKRSISKEISAKRMFGPFSHQQMDKHFGFFRSNPLGAVVNGDGAIRPINDLSYPRNDDTIKSVNSFVNKQDFETTWDDFKTVSRFFAEDPREFELVLFDWEKAYRQIPTKQDQWKYLLVQDFDGNLLVDTRITFGGVAGCGSFGRPADAWKLIMKNHFQLANIFRWVDDNLFVRELGSETSMSKVVTKSTELGVLTNAKKYSEFSNSQKFIGFVWDGIAKTVKLPEGKIEQRLNQIYPFQEPKAVFDYEDAEVLVGRLKHVLYMLPHLRCNLCSLYKWLKSWIWRKAKRATPADVLVDLSVWVETLQNFEHTRLIRWGPPLDLDG
;
A
#
# COMPACT_ATOMS: atom_id res chain seq x y z
N MET A 1 -14.09 11.66 9.66
CA MET A 1 -13.13 12.24 10.60
C MET A 1 -13.85 13.19 11.53
N ASN A 2 -13.45 13.22 12.80
CA ASN A 2 -13.98 14.13 13.81
C ASN A 2 -13.01 15.29 14.03
N VAL A 3 -13.18 16.38 13.27
CA VAL A 3 -12.17 17.46 13.18
C VAL A 3 -11.92 18.13 14.53
N GLY A 4 -12.95 18.33 15.36
CA GLY A 4 -12.77 18.91 16.69
C GLY A 4 -11.93 18.04 17.62
N GLU A 5 -12.09 16.72 17.54
CA GLU A 5 -11.25 15.78 18.31
C GLU A 5 -9.82 15.73 17.80
N TRP A 6 -9.62 15.87 16.48
CA TRP A 6 -8.29 16.02 15.90
C TRP A 6 -7.60 17.30 16.37
N GLU A 7 -8.30 18.44 16.35
CA GLU A 7 -7.75 19.72 16.79
C GLU A 7 -7.34 19.67 18.26
N ARG A 8 -8.21 19.10 19.12
CA ARG A 8 -7.92 18.87 20.54
C ARG A 8 -6.69 17.98 20.72
N ALA A 9 -6.66 16.82 20.06
CA ALA A 9 -5.55 15.87 20.20
C ALA A 9 -4.22 16.46 19.68
N LEU A 10 -4.22 17.18 18.56
CA LEU A 10 -3.02 17.81 18.04
C LEU A 10 -2.49 18.90 18.99
N SER A 11 -3.40 19.68 19.60
CA SER A 11 -3.05 20.72 20.58
C SER A 11 -2.47 20.12 21.86
N GLU A 12 -3.15 19.13 22.45
CA GLU A 12 -2.71 18.42 23.66
C GLU A 12 -1.32 17.78 23.51
N ASN A 13 -1.00 17.33 22.29
CA ASN A 13 0.27 16.69 21.97
C ASN A 13 1.35 17.65 21.43
N MET A 14 1.10 18.97 21.45
CA MET A 14 2.02 20.01 20.92
C MET A 14 2.44 19.78 19.46
N LEU A 15 1.50 19.26 18.65
CA LEU A 15 1.71 18.98 17.22
C LEU A 15 1.22 20.11 16.31
N LEU A 16 0.58 21.15 16.87
CA LEU A 16 0.28 22.40 16.18
C LEU A 16 1.41 23.42 16.38
N PRO A 17 1.70 24.28 15.39
CA PRO A 17 1.03 24.39 14.08
C PRO A 17 1.54 23.40 13.03
N ALA A 18 2.48 22.51 13.40
CA ALA A 18 3.16 21.64 12.45
C ALA A 18 2.21 20.75 11.63
N PHE A 19 1.03 20.38 12.15
CA PHE A 19 0.00 19.60 11.45
C PHE A 19 -1.31 20.37 11.18
N GLN A 20 -1.25 21.70 11.09
CA GLN A 20 -2.41 22.54 10.75
C GLN A 20 -3.03 22.14 9.39
N ASP A 21 -2.18 21.77 8.45
CA ASP A 21 -2.55 21.29 7.12
C ASP A 21 -3.47 20.06 7.16
N VAL A 22 -3.37 19.21 8.19
CA VAL A 22 -4.24 18.04 8.36
C VAL A 22 -5.67 18.45 8.74
N LEU A 23 -5.84 19.45 9.61
CA LEU A 23 -7.15 19.96 9.99
C LEU A 23 -7.84 20.65 8.81
N GLU A 24 -7.09 21.49 8.10
CA GLU A 24 -7.54 22.13 6.87
C GLU A 24 -7.94 21.10 5.81
N GLY A 25 -7.11 20.06 5.64
CA GLY A 25 -7.39 18.97 4.72
C GLY A 25 -8.65 18.19 5.08
N PHE A 26 -8.95 17.95 6.36
CA PHE A 26 -10.20 17.26 6.72
C PHE A 26 -11.46 18.09 6.48
N THR A 27 -11.38 19.42 6.61
CA THR A 27 -12.51 20.32 6.37
C THR A 27 -12.68 20.66 4.89
N ASN A 28 -11.59 20.99 4.20
CA ASN A 28 -11.58 21.53 2.83
C ASN A 28 -11.17 20.51 1.76
N GLY A 29 -10.67 19.34 2.20
CA GLY A 29 -10.12 18.30 1.34
C GLY A 29 -8.61 18.42 1.13
N PHE A 30 -7.94 17.28 0.96
CA PHE A 30 -6.50 17.21 0.70
C PHE A 30 -6.22 17.38 -0.79
N ASP A 31 -5.24 18.23 -1.09
CA ASP A 31 -4.75 18.43 -2.45
C ASP A 31 -4.13 17.13 -2.99
N GLN A 32 -4.56 16.72 -4.19
CA GLN A 32 -4.05 15.57 -4.94
C GLN A 32 -3.05 15.97 -6.03
N GLY A 33 -2.59 17.22 -6.04
CA GLY A 33 -1.63 17.75 -7.00
C GLY A 33 -2.19 17.88 -8.42
N ILE A 34 -3.52 17.80 -8.58
CA ILE A 34 -4.18 17.94 -9.88
C ILE A 34 -4.36 19.44 -10.14
N PRO A 35 -3.59 20.04 -11.07
CA PRO A 35 -3.74 21.45 -11.39
C PRO A 35 -5.05 21.70 -12.13
N ALA A 36 -5.54 22.94 -12.08
CA ALA A 36 -6.63 23.36 -12.94
C ALA A 36 -6.19 23.26 -14.41
N HIS A 37 -6.92 22.48 -15.20
CA HIS A 37 -6.68 22.29 -16.63
C HIS A 37 -7.98 22.06 -17.41
N THR A 38 -7.89 22.21 -18.74
CA THR A 38 -8.89 21.80 -19.74
C THR A 38 -8.23 20.90 -20.78
N LEU A 39 -9.02 20.29 -21.65
CA LEU A 39 -8.55 19.48 -22.79
C LEU A 39 -8.88 20.19 -24.10
N GLY A 40 -8.19 21.30 -24.36
CA GLY A 40 -8.50 22.21 -25.48
C GLY A 40 -9.84 22.92 -25.27
N ASP A 41 -10.63 23.03 -26.34
CA ASP A 41 -11.96 23.66 -26.35
C ASP A 41 -13.08 22.70 -25.93
N MET A 42 -12.75 21.49 -25.47
CA MET A 42 -13.73 20.51 -25.03
C MET A 42 -14.49 21.03 -23.81
N LYS A 43 -15.81 20.85 -23.85
CA LYS A 43 -16.71 21.17 -22.73
C LYS A 43 -16.60 20.13 -21.61
N TRP A 44 -16.46 18.87 -21.97
CA TRP A 44 -16.15 17.78 -21.05
C TRP A 44 -15.47 16.62 -21.78
N TYR A 45 -14.83 15.73 -21.03
CA TYR A 45 -14.27 14.49 -21.54
C TYR A 45 -14.80 13.30 -20.75
N THR A 46 -15.57 12.42 -21.40
CA THR A 46 -16.25 11.30 -20.75
C THR A 46 -16.10 10.03 -21.57
N PRO A 47 -14.96 9.33 -21.46
CA PRO A 47 -14.70 8.09 -22.20
C PRO A 47 -15.55 6.94 -21.67
N ASP A 48 -15.76 5.93 -22.51
CA ASP A 48 -16.47 4.71 -22.14
C ASP A 48 -15.72 3.93 -21.06
N ASN A 49 -16.48 3.22 -20.23
CA ASN A 49 -15.94 2.33 -19.20
C ASN A 49 -15.18 1.13 -19.80
N HIS A 50 -14.21 0.58 -19.06
CA HIS A 50 -13.45 -0.59 -19.50
C HIS A 50 -14.34 -1.83 -19.56
N ARG A 51 -14.09 -2.75 -20.50
CA ARG A 51 -14.84 -4.03 -20.58
C ARG A 51 -14.85 -4.81 -19.26
N SER A 52 -13.81 -4.69 -18.44
CA SER A 52 -13.75 -5.30 -17.11
C SER A 52 -14.87 -4.85 -16.17
N SER A 53 -15.32 -3.60 -16.25
CA SER A 53 -16.39 -3.11 -15.38
C SER A 53 -17.75 -3.66 -15.80
N GLU A 54 -18.00 -3.88 -17.09
CA GLU A 54 -19.24 -4.49 -17.57
C GLU A 54 -19.41 -5.93 -17.06
N LEU A 55 -18.33 -6.70 -17.06
CA LEU A 55 -18.33 -8.07 -16.50
C LEU A 55 -18.61 -8.09 -14.99
N ALA A 56 -18.33 -6.98 -14.31
CA ALA A 56 -18.47 -6.80 -12.86
C ALA A 56 -19.62 -5.83 -12.48
N LYS A 57 -20.55 -5.57 -13.40
CA LYS A 57 -21.53 -4.48 -13.32
C LYS A 57 -22.32 -4.46 -12.03
N GLU A 58 -22.87 -5.61 -11.62
CA GLU A 58 -23.72 -5.71 -10.42
C GLU A 58 -22.94 -5.47 -9.12
N ASP A 59 -21.70 -5.93 -9.04
CA ASP A 59 -20.83 -5.66 -7.89
C ASP A 59 -20.42 -4.19 -7.81
N ILE A 60 -20.12 -3.57 -8.96
CA ILE A 60 -19.79 -2.14 -9.02
C ILE A 60 -21.00 -1.30 -8.63
N LYS A 61 -22.20 -1.59 -9.15
CA LYS A 61 -23.44 -0.89 -8.74
C LYS A 61 -23.65 -0.97 -7.23
N ARG A 62 -23.49 -2.15 -6.63
CA ARG A 62 -23.57 -2.32 -5.17
C ARG A 62 -22.51 -1.50 -4.42
N SER A 63 -21.28 -1.46 -4.93
CA SER A 63 -20.19 -0.67 -4.34
C SER A 63 -20.50 0.82 -4.39
N ILE A 64 -20.94 1.34 -5.54
CA ILE A 64 -21.32 2.74 -5.73
C ILE A 64 -22.45 3.13 -4.76
N SER A 65 -23.51 2.32 -4.65
CA SER A 65 -24.61 2.60 -3.72
C SER A 65 -24.16 2.70 -2.25
N LYS A 66 -23.16 1.91 -1.85
CA LYS A 66 -22.55 2.01 -0.51
C LYS A 66 -21.77 3.31 -0.34
N GLU A 67 -21.02 3.73 -1.35
CA GLU A 67 -20.25 4.98 -1.31
C GLU A 67 -21.15 6.23 -1.32
N ILE A 68 -22.26 6.20 -2.07
CA ILE A 68 -23.28 7.27 -2.07
C ILE A 68 -23.97 7.34 -0.70
N SER A 69 -24.40 6.20 -0.15
CA SER A 69 -25.02 6.13 1.19
C SER A 69 -24.09 6.67 2.27
N ALA A 70 -22.77 6.45 2.10
CA ALA A 70 -21.75 6.95 3.01
C ALA A 70 -21.32 8.40 2.73
N LYS A 71 -21.97 9.10 1.78
CA LYS A 71 -21.64 10.47 1.36
C LYS A 71 -20.18 10.65 0.94
N ARG A 72 -19.60 9.61 0.35
CA ARG A 72 -18.25 9.60 -0.24
C ARG A 72 -18.27 9.79 -1.75
N MET A 73 -19.41 9.52 -2.37
CA MET A 73 -19.71 9.87 -3.75
C MET A 73 -21.03 10.63 -3.83
N PHE A 74 -21.16 11.54 -4.79
CA PHE A 74 -22.40 12.29 -5.04
C PHE A 74 -22.91 12.05 -6.46
N GLY A 75 -24.23 12.02 -6.60
CA GLY A 75 -24.95 11.83 -7.86
C GLY A 75 -26.04 10.77 -7.70
N PRO A 76 -26.52 10.20 -8.81
CA PRO A 76 -26.13 10.45 -10.20
C PRO A 76 -26.49 11.86 -10.68
N PHE A 77 -25.69 12.44 -11.57
CA PHE A 77 -25.94 13.74 -12.21
C PHE A 77 -25.84 13.65 -13.74
N SER A 78 -26.55 14.52 -14.44
CA SER A 78 -26.42 14.65 -15.89
C SER A 78 -25.20 15.48 -16.29
N HIS A 79 -24.75 15.33 -17.54
CA HIS A 79 -23.68 16.16 -18.11
C HIS A 79 -24.01 17.67 -18.05
N GLN A 80 -25.28 18.03 -18.25
CA GLN A 80 -25.72 19.43 -18.16
C GLN A 80 -25.62 19.98 -16.73
N GLN A 81 -25.95 19.17 -15.72
CA GLN A 81 -25.78 19.58 -14.32
C GLN A 81 -24.30 19.77 -13.98
N MET A 82 -23.44 18.86 -14.43
CA MET A 82 -22.00 18.93 -14.21
C MET A 82 -21.35 20.12 -14.90
N ASP A 83 -21.71 20.37 -16.15
CA ASP A 83 -21.25 21.53 -16.89
C ASP A 83 -21.68 22.83 -16.23
N LYS A 84 -22.96 22.94 -15.83
CA LYS A 84 -23.45 24.13 -15.12
C LYS A 84 -22.69 24.38 -13.82
N HIS A 85 -22.24 23.33 -13.14
CA HIS A 85 -21.56 23.44 -11.85
C HIS A 85 -20.05 23.68 -11.97
N PHE A 86 -19.37 22.94 -12.85
CA PHE A 86 -17.92 22.93 -12.96
C PHE A 86 -17.37 23.65 -14.20
N GLY A 87 -18.21 23.94 -15.20
CA GLY A 87 -17.78 24.24 -16.56
C GLY A 87 -17.13 23.00 -17.16
N PHE A 88 -15.81 23.05 -17.36
CA PHE A 88 -15.07 21.87 -17.77
C PHE A 88 -15.00 20.80 -16.67
N PHE A 89 -15.31 19.56 -17.04
CA PHE A 89 -15.10 18.39 -16.19
C PHE A 89 -14.69 17.17 -17.03
N ARG A 90 -14.20 16.13 -16.37
CA ARG A 90 -13.95 14.84 -17.00
C ARG A 90 -14.34 13.67 -16.11
N SER A 91 -14.82 12.60 -16.72
CA SER A 91 -14.85 11.28 -16.08
C SER A 91 -13.62 10.48 -16.49
N ASN A 92 -13.31 9.44 -15.71
CA ASN A 92 -12.36 8.42 -16.10
C ASN A 92 -13.06 7.06 -16.15
N PRO A 93 -12.62 6.15 -17.04
CA PRO A 93 -13.26 4.86 -17.20
C PRO A 93 -13.27 4.06 -15.90
N LEU A 94 -14.42 3.48 -15.57
CA LEU A 94 -14.50 2.45 -14.55
C LEU A 94 -13.80 1.19 -15.04
N GLY A 95 -12.96 0.63 -14.18
CA GLY A 95 -12.39 -0.70 -14.32
C GLY A 95 -12.82 -1.61 -13.16
N ALA A 96 -12.49 -2.90 -13.27
CA ALA A 96 -12.67 -3.86 -12.19
C ALA A 96 -11.42 -4.73 -12.06
N VAL A 97 -10.99 -4.95 -10.82
CA VAL A 97 -10.00 -5.97 -10.48
C VAL A 97 -10.55 -6.91 -9.41
N VAL A 98 -10.14 -8.16 -9.48
CA VAL A 98 -10.45 -9.16 -8.46
C VAL A 98 -9.29 -9.17 -7.46
N ASN A 99 -9.59 -8.89 -6.19
CA ASN A 99 -8.63 -8.98 -5.11
C ASN A 99 -8.23 -10.44 -4.84
N GLY A 100 -7.17 -10.66 -4.05
CA GLY A 100 -6.71 -12.01 -3.71
C GLY A 100 -7.71 -12.85 -2.90
N ASP A 101 -8.71 -12.22 -2.29
CA ASP A 101 -9.84 -12.86 -1.59
C ASP A 101 -11.05 -13.12 -2.50
N GLY A 102 -10.94 -12.84 -3.80
CA GLY A 102 -12.02 -12.99 -4.78
C GLY A 102 -12.99 -11.80 -4.83
N ALA A 103 -12.85 -10.80 -3.96
CA ALA A 103 -13.74 -9.64 -3.96
C ALA A 103 -13.43 -8.70 -5.13
N ILE A 104 -14.48 -8.21 -5.79
CA ILE A 104 -14.35 -7.21 -6.85
C ILE A 104 -14.07 -5.83 -6.26
N ARG A 105 -13.06 -5.16 -6.79
CA ARG A 105 -12.72 -3.77 -6.49
C ARG A 105 -12.93 -2.91 -7.74
N PRO A 106 -13.87 -1.94 -7.72
CA PRO A 106 -14.00 -0.94 -8.77
C PRO A 106 -12.75 -0.05 -8.79
N ILE A 107 -12.33 0.37 -9.99
CA ILE A 107 -11.20 1.28 -10.21
C ILE A 107 -11.69 2.51 -10.98
N ASN A 108 -11.25 3.69 -10.54
CA ASN A 108 -11.33 4.94 -11.31
C ASN A 108 -9.98 5.11 -12.03
N ASP A 109 -9.93 4.86 -13.35
CA ASP A 109 -8.65 4.80 -14.08
C ASP A 109 -8.09 6.19 -14.42
N LEU A 110 -7.44 6.81 -13.44
CA LEU A 110 -6.80 8.13 -13.58
C LEU A 110 -5.60 8.15 -14.53
N SER A 111 -5.16 6.97 -15.02
CA SER A 111 -4.08 6.86 -16.00
C SER A 111 -4.61 6.78 -17.44
N TYR A 112 -5.92 6.87 -17.65
CA TYR A 112 -6.54 6.86 -18.97
C TYR A 112 -6.66 8.27 -19.58
N PRO A 113 -6.45 8.43 -20.90
CA PRO A 113 -5.88 7.43 -21.81
C PRO A 113 -4.36 7.26 -21.58
N ARG A 114 -3.84 6.08 -21.91
CA ARG A 114 -2.40 5.79 -21.80
C ARG A 114 -1.73 6.06 -23.14
N ASN A 115 -0.60 6.75 -23.12
CA ASN A 115 0.23 7.04 -24.30
C ASN A 115 -0.55 7.73 -25.43
N ASP A 116 -1.41 8.69 -25.07
CA ASP A 116 -2.14 9.53 -26.01
C ASP A 116 -1.47 10.91 -26.07
N ASP A 117 -0.99 11.29 -27.25
CA ASP A 117 -0.28 12.56 -27.46
C ASP A 117 -1.23 13.77 -27.47
N THR A 118 -2.54 13.54 -27.58
CA THR A 118 -3.56 14.58 -27.71
C THR A 118 -4.29 14.82 -26.39
N ILE A 119 -4.62 13.76 -25.65
CA ILE A 119 -5.37 13.84 -24.39
C ILE A 119 -4.52 13.29 -23.25
N LYS A 120 -4.07 14.19 -22.38
CA LYS A 120 -3.34 13.82 -21.17
C LYS A 120 -4.27 13.17 -20.14
N SER A 121 -3.81 12.09 -19.50
CA SER A 121 -4.49 11.48 -18.35
C SER A 121 -4.35 12.34 -17.09
N VAL A 122 -5.26 12.19 -16.12
CA VAL A 122 -5.21 12.98 -14.87
C VAL A 122 -3.87 12.80 -14.15
N ASN A 123 -3.40 11.57 -14.05
CA ASN A 123 -2.13 11.25 -13.41
C ASN A 123 -0.92 11.89 -14.10
N SER A 124 -0.98 12.17 -15.41
CA SER A 124 0.13 12.80 -16.13
C SER A 124 0.35 14.28 -15.78
N PHE A 125 -0.63 14.92 -15.12
CA PHE A 125 -0.50 16.30 -14.62
C PHE A 125 0.09 16.36 -13.21
N VAL A 126 0.15 15.24 -12.49
CA VAL A 126 0.56 15.20 -11.09
C VAL A 126 2.05 14.86 -11.01
N ASN A 127 2.82 15.72 -10.34
CA ASN A 127 4.21 15.46 -10.06
C ASN A 127 4.35 14.55 -8.82
N LYS A 128 4.90 13.35 -9.00
CA LYS A 128 5.06 12.38 -7.91
C LYS A 128 6.01 12.85 -6.82
N GLN A 129 7.00 13.68 -7.16
CA GLN A 129 7.99 14.19 -6.21
C GLN A 129 7.37 15.09 -5.14
N ASP A 130 6.19 15.67 -5.38
CA ASP A 130 5.52 16.55 -4.43
C ASP A 130 4.78 15.77 -3.31
N PHE A 131 4.76 14.42 -3.40
CA PHE A 131 4.00 13.53 -2.52
C PHE A 131 4.89 12.45 -1.91
N GLU A 132 6.05 12.85 -1.39
CA GLU A 132 6.95 11.94 -0.70
C GLU A 132 6.28 11.27 0.50
N THR A 133 6.54 9.98 0.67
CA THR A 133 6.00 9.18 1.77
C THR A 133 7.13 8.60 2.60
N THR A 134 7.02 8.73 3.91
CA THR A 134 7.92 8.09 4.87
C THR A 134 7.31 6.76 5.32
N TRP A 135 7.88 5.64 4.84
CA TRP A 135 7.48 4.30 5.26
C TRP A 135 8.62 3.63 6.02
N ASP A 136 8.27 2.92 7.09
CA ASP A 136 9.20 2.15 7.90
C ASP A 136 9.46 0.80 7.24
N ASP A 137 10.55 0.71 6.48
CA ASP A 137 10.94 -0.49 5.73
C ASP A 137 11.49 -1.61 6.63
N PHE A 138 11.76 -2.78 6.01
CA PHE A 138 12.34 -3.93 6.72
C PHE A 138 13.59 -3.56 7.52
N LYS A 139 14.49 -2.74 6.95
CA LYS A 139 15.74 -2.38 7.60
C LYS A 139 15.50 -1.53 8.85
N THR A 140 14.54 -0.61 8.77
CA THR A 140 14.14 0.26 9.89
C THR A 140 13.60 -0.57 11.05
N VAL A 141 12.70 -1.52 10.76
CA VAL A 141 12.12 -2.43 11.76
C VAL A 141 13.19 -3.37 12.34
N SER A 142 14.00 -4.01 11.49
CA SER A 142 15.09 -4.90 11.92
C SER A 142 16.10 -4.19 12.81
N ARG A 143 16.48 -2.95 12.48
CA ARG A 143 17.43 -2.17 13.26
C ARG A 143 16.92 -1.93 14.68
N PHE A 144 15.67 -1.49 14.80
CA PHE A 144 15.06 -1.24 16.12
C PHE A 144 15.09 -2.48 17.02
N PHE A 145 14.63 -3.63 16.52
CA PHE A 145 14.60 -4.86 17.32
C PHE A 145 15.99 -5.42 17.62
N ALA A 146 16.97 -5.18 16.76
CA ALA A 146 18.35 -5.59 16.98
C ALA A 146 19.04 -4.73 18.04
N GLU A 147 18.82 -3.41 18.01
CA GLU A 147 19.51 -2.45 18.89
C GLU A 147 18.89 -2.40 20.29
N ASP A 148 17.57 -2.49 20.42
CA ASP A 148 16.87 -2.38 21.69
C ASP A 148 16.76 -3.73 22.42
N PRO A 149 17.39 -3.87 23.61
CA PRO A 149 17.45 -5.13 24.34
C PRO A 149 16.15 -5.49 25.07
N ARG A 150 15.20 -4.57 25.21
CA ARG A 150 13.95 -4.82 25.95
C ARG A 150 13.07 -5.83 25.23
N GLU A 151 12.19 -6.52 25.96
CA GLU A 151 11.22 -7.43 25.36
C GLU A 151 9.95 -6.66 24.96
N PHE A 152 9.39 -6.99 23.80
CA PHE A 152 8.25 -6.28 23.24
C PHE A 152 7.08 -7.20 22.90
N GLU A 153 5.88 -6.64 23.07
CA GLU A 153 4.66 -7.17 22.47
C GLU A 153 4.24 -6.27 21.31
N LEU A 154 3.62 -6.90 20.32
CA LEU A 154 3.34 -6.35 19.00
C LEU A 154 1.85 -6.50 18.67
N VAL A 155 1.28 -5.49 18.02
CA VAL A 155 -0.05 -5.58 17.43
C VAL A 155 -0.11 -4.78 16.13
N LEU A 156 -0.97 -5.21 15.20
CA LEU A 156 -1.19 -4.52 13.95
C LEU A 156 -2.51 -3.74 13.99
N PHE A 157 -2.42 -2.44 13.70
CA PHE A 157 -3.57 -1.60 13.41
C PHE A 157 -3.60 -1.31 11.91
N ASP A 158 -4.66 -1.74 11.25
CA ASP A 158 -4.92 -1.49 9.83
C ASP A 158 -5.96 -0.37 9.67
N TRP A 159 -5.66 0.65 8.86
CA TRP A 159 -6.63 1.68 8.51
C TRP A 159 -7.64 1.16 7.48
N GLU A 160 -8.88 0.93 7.90
CA GLU A 160 -9.88 0.33 7.01
C GLU A 160 -10.17 1.25 5.81
N LYS A 161 -9.84 0.79 4.60
CA LYS A 161 -10.04 1.58 3.37
C LYS A 161 -9.43 2.98 3.52
N ALA A 162 -8.21 3.07 4.05
CA ALA A 162 -7.49 4.30 4.39
C ALA A 162 -7.79 5.50 3.47
N TYR A 163 -7.55 5.36 2.17
CA TYR A 163 -7.77 6.41 1.17
C TYR A 163 -9.22 6.91 1.10
N ARG A 164 -10.21 6.02 1.27
CA ARG A 164 -11.64 6.38 1.25
C ARG A 164 -12.07 7.18 2.49
N GLN A 165 -11.28 7.18 3.56
CA GLN A 165 -11.53 8.00 4.74
C GLN A 165 -11.05 9.45 4.56
N ILE A 166 -10.21 9.71 3.55
CA ILE A 166 -9.58 11.02 3.33
C ILE A 166 -10.33 11.79 2.23
N PRO A 167 -10.82 13.02 2.51
CA PRO A 167 -11.46 13.86 1.51
C PRO A 167 -10.46 14.43 0.50
N THR A 168 -10.88 14.53 -0.75
CA THR A 168 -10.15 15.27 -1.79
C THR A 168 -10.61 16.72 -1.82
N LYS A 169 -9.70 17.65 -2.12
CA LYS A 169 -10.01 19.08 -2.30
C LYS A 169 -11.10 19.28 -3.36
N GLN A 170 -12.08 20.13 -3.06
CA GLN A 170 -13.30 20.27 -3.87
C GLN A 170 -13.06 20.79 -5.29
N ASP A 171 -12.08 21.66 -5.48
CA ASP A 171 -11.68 22.20 -6.78
C ASP A 171 -11.15 21.11 -7.75
N GLN A 172 -10.71 19.97 -7.22
CA GLN A 172 -10.20 18.83 -7.99
C GLN A 172 -11.26 17.78 -8.30
N TRP A 173 -12.45 17.85 -7.68
CA TRP A 173 -13.53 16.87 -7.89
C TRP A 173 -13.94 16.75 -9.36
N LYS A 174 -13.88 17.86 -10.12
CA LYS A 174 -14.19 17.92 -11.56
C LYS A 174 -13.28 17.04 -12.45
N TYR A 175 -12.18 16.51 -11.91
CA TYR A 175 -11.26 15.62 -12.61
C TYR A 175 -11.39 14.15 -12.18
N LEU A 176 -12.24 13.86 -11.19
CA LEU A 176 -12.32 12.57 -10.52
C LEU A 176 -13.67 11.88 -10.70
N LEU A 177 -14.47 12.31 -11.69
CA LEU A 177 -15.78 11.73 -11.92
C LEU A 177 -15.65 10.32 -12.49
N VAL A 178 -16.68 9.52 -12.27
CA VAL A 178 -16.90 8.24 -12.96
C VAL A 178 -18.27 8.26 -13.61
N GLN A 179 -18.42 7.56 -14.73
CA GLN A 179 -19.71 7.40 -15.39
C GLN A 179 -20.33 6.06 -14.98
N ASP A 180 -21.56 6.08 -14.49
CA ASP A 180 -22.31 4.87 -14.20
C ASP A 180 -22.75 4.16 -15.48
N PHE A 181 -23.31 2.95 -15.33
CA PHE A 181 -23.73 2.12 -16.45
C PHE A 181 -24.98 2.63 -17.18
N ASP A 182 -25.57 3.72 -16.70
CA ASP A 182 -26.78 4.35 -17.23
C ASP A 182 -26.44 5.74 -17.85
N GLY A 183 -25.13 6.06 -17.99
CA GLY A 183 -24.62 7.27 -18.61
C GLY A 183 -24.58 8.51 -17.71
N ASN A 184 -24.91 8.36 -16.42
CA ASN A 184 -24.88 9.46 -15.47
C ASN A 184 -23.51 9.56 -14.79
N LEU A 185 -23.23 10.73 -14.24
CA LEU A 185 -21.94 11.07 -13.65
C LEU A 185 -22.01 11.06 -12.13
N LEU A 186 -20.98 10.49 -11.52
CA LEU A 186 -20.80 10.46 -10.08
C LEU A 186 -19.51 11.19 -9.71
N VAL A 187 -19.62 12.10 -8.75
CA VAL A 187 -18.45 12.80 -8.19
C VAL A 187 -17.86 11.95 -7.08
N ASP A 188 -16.61 11.55 -7.21
CA ASP A 188 -15.86 10.94 -6.11
C ASP A 188 -15.15 12.01 -5.28
N THR A 189 -15.44 12.05 -3.98
CA THR A 189 -14.97 13.10 -3.06
C THR A 189 -13.87 12.63 -2.12
N ARG A 190 -13.36 11.42 -2.35
CA ARG A 190 -12.31 10.79 -1.54
C ARG A 190 -11.15 10.40 -2.41
N ILE A 191 -10.00 10.18 -1.78
CA ILE A 191 -8.81 9.69 -2.49
C ILE A 191 -9.14 8.33 -3.11
N THR A 192 -8.96 8.25 -4.42
CA THR A 192 -9.12 7.01 -5.19
C THR A 192 -7.80 6.26 -5.26
N PHE A 193 -7.88 4.93 -5.23
CA PHE A 193 -6.73 4.10 -5.59
C PHE A 193 -6.29 4.41 -7.02
N GLY A 194 -4.96 4.43 -7.24
CA GLY A 194 -4.37 4.66 -8.57
C GLY A 194 -4.03 6.12 -8.88
N GLY A 195 -4.35 7.07 -7.99
CA GLY A 195 -3.85 8.45 -8.08
C GLY A 195 -2.38 8.55 -7.68
N VAL A 196 -1.59 9.34 -8.42
CA VAL A 196 -0.16 9.56 -8.15
C VAL A 196 0.09 10.13 -6.74
N ALA A 197 -0.76 11.06 -6.31
CA ALA A 197 -0.66 11.73 -5.01
C ALA A 197 -1.25 10.94 -3.82
N GLY A 198 -2.06 9.91 -4.09
CA GLY A 198 -2.92 9.32 -3.06
C GLY A 198 -2.17 8.79 -1.83
N CYS A 199 -0.96 8.25 -2.04
CA CYS A 199 -0.10 7.78 -0.95
C CYS A 199 0.43 8.93 -0.07
N GLY A 200 0.83 10.05 -0.68
CA GLY A 200 1.34 11.23 0.03
C GLY A 200 0.24 11.97 0.79
N SER A 201 -0.90 12.22 0.13
CA SER A 201 -2.03 12.92 0.75
C SER A 201 -2.63 12.15 1.93
N PHE A 202 -2.59 10.81 1.93
CA PHE A 202 -2.92 10.01 3.11
C PHE A 202 -1.81 9.98 4.16
N GLY A 203 -0.54 9.98 3.71
CA GLY A 203 0.61 9.84 4.59
C GLY A 203 0.66 10.90 5.69
N ARG A 204 0.27 12.13 5.35
CA ARG A 204 0.33 13.26 6.26
C ARG A 204 -0.65 13.16 7.46
N PRO A 205 -1.96 12.90 7.27
CA PRO A 205 -2.85 12.50 8.35
C PRO A 205 -2.38 11.28 9.15
N ALA A 206 -1.84 10.27 8.47
CA ALA A 206 -1.36 9.06 9.14
C ALA A 206 -0.14 9.32 10.04
N ASP A 207 0.75 10.23 9.64
CA ASP A 207 1.89 10.67 10.47
C ASP A 207 1.42 11.45 11.70
N ALA A 208 0.47 12.37 11.52
CA ALA A 208 -0.15 13.10 12.62
C ALA A 208 -0.79 12.13 13.64
N TRP A 209 -1.58 11.18 13.14
CA TRP A 209 -2.20 10.14 13.95
C TRP A 209 -1.17 9.29 14.70
N LYS A 210 -0.11 8.84 14.02
CA LYS A 210 0.98 8.06 14.62
C LYS A 210 1.61 8.82 15.80
N LEU A 211 1.86 10.11 15.66
CA LEU A 211 2.43 10.93 16.73
C LEU A 211 1.46 11.11 17.90
N ILE A 212 0.18 11.37 17.63
CA ILE A 212 -0.86 11.39 18.66
C ILE A 212 -0.88 10.08 19.44
N MET A 213 -0.86 8.93 18.75
CA MET A 213 -0.89 7.61 19.39
C MET A 213 0.37 7.34 20.21
N LYS A 214 1.56 7.71 19.71
CA LYS A 214 2.82 7.57 20.45
C LYS A 214 2.88 8.42 21.72
N ASN A 215 2.29 9.61 21.70
CA ASN A 215 2.29 10.50 22.86
C ASN A 215 1.19 10.17 23.87
N HIS A 216 0.06 9.63 23.40
CA HIS A 216 -1.08 9.27 24.24
C HIS A 216 -0.90 7.92 24.95
N PHE A 217 -0.20 6.96 24.32
CA PHE A 217 0.00 5.61 24.86
C PHE A 217 1.46 5.35 25.21
N GLN A 218 1.69 4.47 26.19
CA GLN A 218 3.03 4.02 26.54
C GLN A 218 3.52 2.99 25.51
N LEU A 219 4.04 3.51 24.40
CA LEU A 219 4.54 2.71 23.27
C LEU A 219 6.05 2.93 23.13
N ALA A 220 6.78 1.85 22.85
CA ALA A 220 8.19 1.94 22.49
C ALA A 220 8.32 2.54 21.08
N ASN A 221 7.48 2.08 20.14
CA ASN A 221 7.40 2.66 18.81
C ASN A 221 6.09 2.31 18.09
N ILE A 222 5.84 3.00 16.98
CA ILE A 222 4.86 2.58 15.96
C ILE A 222 5.60 2.59 14.62
N PHE A 223 5.61 1.47 13.91
CA PHE A 223 6.08 1.42 12.52
C PHE A 223 4.90 1.55 11.56
N ARG A 224 5.08 2.27 10.46
CA ARG A 224 4.04 2.52 9.47
C ARG A 224 4.49 2.07 8.09
N TRP A 225 3.68 1.23 7.46
CA TRP A 225 3.83 0.85 6.07
C TRP A 225 2.49 1.05 5.36
N VAL A 226 2.35 2.19 4.68
CA VAL A 226 1.07 2.60 4.08
C VAL A 226 -0.03 2.64 5.16
N ASP A 227 -1.03 1.76 5.08
CA ASP A 227 -2.19 1.61 5.96
C ASP A 227 -1.96 0.66 7.15
N ASP A 228 -0.93 -0.19 7.07
CA ASP A 228 -0.50 -1.09 8.15
C ASP A 228 0.36 -0.34 9.18
N ASN A 229 -0.03 -0.40 10.45
CA ASN A 229 0.69 0.22 11.55
C ASN A 229 1.03 -0.82 12.63
N LEU A 230 2.31 -1.13 12.79
CA LEU A 230 2.80 -2.05 13.81
C LEU A 230 3.09 -1.28 15.10
N PHE A 231 2.23 -1.49 16.09
CA PHE A 231 2.40 -0.94 17.44
C PHE A 231 3.32 -1.84 18.24
N VAL A 232 4.26 -1.23 18.95
CA VAL A 232 5.25 -1.91 19.77
C VAL A 232 5.18 -1.34 21.17
N ARG A 233 4.86 -2.20 22.15
CA ARG A 233 4.89 -1.84 23.57
C ARG A 233 5.90 -2.72 24.29
N GLU A 234 6.47 -2.19 25.37
CA GLU A 234 7.30 -2.98 26.28
C GLU A 234 6.43 -4.05 26.98
N LEU A 235 7.01 -5.23 27.17
CA LEU A 235 6.32 -6.34 27.83
C LEU A 235 5.79 -5.90 29.20
N GLY A 236 4.49 -6.10 29.43
CA GLY A 236 3.83 -5.71 30.68
C GLY A 236 3.24 -4.30 30.69
N SER A 237 3.35 -3.53 29.60
CA SER A 237 2.64 -2.24 29.48
C SER A 237 1.11 -2.42 29.43
N GLU A 238 0.37 -1.48 30.05
CA GLU A 238 -1.09 -1.51 30.16
C GLU A 238 -1.85 -1.07 28.89
N THR A 239 -1.13 -0.67 27.84
CA THR A 239 -1.72 -0.20 26.58
C THR A 239 -2.35 -1.36 25.83
N SER A 240 -3.68 -1.48 25.80
CA SER A 240 -4.38 -2.54 25.03
C SER A 240 -4.81 -2.07 23.63
N MET A 241 -5.00 -3.02 22.72
CA MET A 241 -5.51 -2.73 21.38
C MET A 241 -6.91 -2.11 21.44
N SER A 242 -7.76 -2.57 22.37
CA SER A 242 -9.08 -1.96 22.61
C SER A 242 -9.01 -0.45 22.91
N LYS A 243 -8.05 0.00 23.73
CA LYS A 243 -7.83 1.43 24.01
C LYS A 243 -7.37 2.19 22.75
N VAL A 244 -6.45 1.61 21.97
CA VAL A 244 -5.99 2.19 20.70
C VAL A 244 -7.13 2.37 19.70
N VAL A 245 -8.00 1.36 19.56
CA VAL A 245 -9.17 1.40 18.68
C VAL A 245 -10.18 2.44 19.15
N THR A 246 -10.42 2.51 20.46
CA THR A 246 -11.31 3.52 21.05
C THR A 246 -10.82 4.93 20.72
N LYS A 247 -9.54 5.22 21.00
CA LYS A 247 -8.95 6.53 20.72
C LYS A 247 -8.96 6.87 19.23
N SER A 248 -8.71 5.89 18.37
CA SER A 248 -8.78 6.06 16.91
C SER A 248 -10.21 6.38 16.45
N THR A 249 -11.19 5.72 17.03
CA THR A 249 -12.61 5.91 16.70
C THR A 249 -13.10 7.30 17.13
N GLU A 250 -12.62 7.83 18.27
CA GLU A 250 -12.91 9.22 18.69
C GLU A 250 -12.47 10.24 17.63
N LEU A 251 -11.29 10.03 17.04
CA LEU A 251 -10.75 10.83 15.92
C LEU A 251 -11.52 10.58 14.60
N GLY A 252 -12.39 9.57 14.56
CA GLY A 252 -13.09 9.13 13.37
C GLY A 252 -12.23 8.33 12.39
N VAL A 253 -11.11 7.76 12.88
CA VAL A 253 -10.25 6.83 12.15
C VAL A 253 -10.77 5.41 12.35
N LEU A 254 -11.17 4.77 11.26
CA LEU A 254 -11.76 3.44 11.29
C LEU A 254 -10.71 2.34 11.06
N THR A 255 -10.88 1.23 11.78
CA THR A 255 -10.16 -0.03 11.57
C THR A 255 -11.14 -1.18 11.40
N ASN A 256 -10.68 -2.30 10.85
CA ASN A 256 -11.51 -3.48 10.70
C ASN A 256 -11.68 -4.20 12.03
N ALA A 257 -12.80 -3.95 12.71
CA ALA A 257 -13.10 -4.49 14.04
C ALA A 257 -13.11 -6.03 14.12
N LYS A 258 -13.24 -6.72 12.98
CA LYS A 258 -13.23 -8.19 12.91
C LYS A 258 -11.84 -8.80 12.73
N LYS A 259 -10.81 -7.97 12.55
CA LYS A 259 -9.46 -8.42 12.16
C LYS A 259 -8.35 -8.04 13.12
N TYR A 260 -8.61 -7.21 14.14
CA TYR A 260 -7.56 -6.88 15.11
C TYR A 260 -7.45 -7.95 16.19
N SER A 261 -6.22 -8.30 16.55
CA SER A 261 -5.87 -9.12 17.71
C SER A 261 -5.42 -8.22 18.85
N GLU A 262 -5.30 -8.76 20.05
CA GLU A 262 -4.54 -8.07 21.10
C GLU A 262 -3.03 -8.17 20.86
N PHE A 263 -2.28 -7.38 21.61
CA PHE A 263 -0.81 -7.45 21.66
C PHE A 263 -0.33 -8.87 21.95
N SER A 264 0.70 -9.30 21.23
CA SER A 264 1.30 -10.62 21.37
C SER A 264 2.80 -10.59 21.08
N ASN A 265 3.51 -11.67 21.41
CA ASN A 265 4.95 -11.75 21.21
C ASN A 265 5.35 -11.63 19.73
N SER A 266 4.46 -12.05 18.81
CA SER A 266 4.77 -12.11 17.39
C SER A 266 3.67 -11.51 16.53
N GLN A 267 4.03 -10.70 15.55
CA GLN A 267 3.06 -10.08 14.64
C GLN A 267 3.55 -10.10 13.20
N LYS A 268 2.62 -10.37 12.27
CA LYS A 268 2.88 -10.22 10.84
C LYS A 268 2.87 -8.74 10.46
N PHE A 269 3.94 -8.28 9.83
CA PHE A 269 4.09 -6.92 9.30
C PHE A 269 5.03 -6.94 8.08
N ILE A 270 4.71 -6.15 7.04
CA ILE A 270 5.49 -6.02 5.79
C ILE A 270 5.90 -7.36 5.14
N GLY A 271 5.04 -8.38 5.25
CA GLY A 271 5.28 -9.70 4.66
C GLY A 271 6.14 -10.65 5.48
N PHE A 272 6.53 -10.29 6.71
CA PHE A 272 7.30 -11.11 7.64
C PHE A 272 6.58 -11.26 8.97
N VAL A 273 6.90 -12.30 9.73
CA VAL A 273 6.49 -12.47 11.13
C VAL A 273 7.65 -12.04 12.00
N TRP A 274 7.42 -11.00 12.80
CA TRP A 274 8.39 -10.42 13.73
C TRP A 274 8.10 -10.94 15.13
N ASP A 275 9.12 -11.36 15.87
CA ASP A 275 9.02 -11.74 17.27
C ASP A 275 9.74 -10.69 18.14
N GLY A 276 8.97 -9.99 18.97
CA GLY A 276 9.42 -8.90 19.82
C GLY A 276 10.19 -9.35 21.07
N ILE A 277 10.07 -10.63 21.46
CA ILE A 277 10.74 -11.22 22.63
C ILE A 277 12.02 -11.94 22.18
N ALA A 278 11.88 -12.95 21.32
CA ALA A 278 13.01 -13.73 20.81
C ALA A 278 13.91 -12.93 19.86
N LYS A 279 13.46 -11.75 19.40
CA LYS A 279 14.14 -10.90 18.41
C LYS A 279 14.43 -11.68 17.13
N THR A 280 13.41 -12.34 16.60
CA THR A 280 13.53 -13.13 15.37
C THR A 280 12.59 -12.62 14.30
N VAL A 281 12.92 -12.92 13.05
CA VAL A 281 12.06 -12.66 11.90
C VAL A 281 12.01 -13.91 11.03
N LYS A 282 10.82 -14.24 10.55
CA LYS A 282 10.60 -15.37 9.63
C LYS A 282 9.57 -15.05 8.55
N LEU A 283 9.50 -15.91 7.55
CA LEU A 283 8.40 -15.88 6.59
C LEU A 283 7.11 -16.39 7.25
N PRO A 284 5.93 -15.87 6.86
CA PRO A 284 4.64 -16.43 7.30
C PRO A 284 4.51 -17.91 6.97
N GLU A 285 3.68 -18.62 7.73
CA GLU A 285 3.38 -20.03 7.49
C GLU A 285 2.93 -20.29 6.04
N GLY A 286 3.38 -21.42 5.47
CA GLY A 286 3.13 -21.78 4.08
C GLY A 286 3.89 -20.96 3.03
N LYS A 287 4.53 -19.83 3.39
CA LYS A 287 5.28 -19.01 2.41
C LYS A 287 6.56 -19.67 1.95
N ILE A 288 7.23 -20.45 2.81
CA ILE A 288 8.41 -21.23 2.42
C ILE A 288 8.02 -22.27 1.37
N GLU A 289 7.00 -23.08 1.64
CA GLU A 289 6.45 -24.06 0.69
C GLU A 289 6.02 -23.38 -0.61
N GLN A 290 5.33 -22.24 -0.53
CA GLN A 290 4.99 -21.46 -1.71
C GLN A 290 6.22 -21.06 -2.54
N ARG A 291 7.33 -20.68 -1.89
CA ARG A 291 8.58 -20.33 -2.59
C ARG A 291 9.24 -21.55 -3.20
N LEU A 292 9.27 -22.69 -2.51
CA LEU A 292 9.77 -23.96 -3.03
C LEU A 292 8.99 -24.39 -4.27
N ASN A 293 7.65 -24.36 -4.22
CA ASN A 293 6.78 -24.68 -5.35
C ASN A 293 6.91 -23.71 -6.54
N GLN A 294 7.52 -22.55 -6.33
CA GLN A 294 7.84 -21.60 -7.40
C GLN A 294 9.22 -21.85 -8.00
N ILE A 295 10.12 -22.51 -7.27
CA ILE A 295 11.46 -22.89 -7.74
C ILE A 295 11.40 -24.21 -8.51
N TYR A 296 10.69 -25.23 -8.00
CA TYR A 296 10.68 -26.57 -8.59
C TYR A 296 10.37 -26.61 -10.10
N PRO A 297 9.42 -25.83 -10.65
CA PRO A 297 9.19 -25.82 -12.10
C PRO A 297 10.44 -25.48 -12.91
N PHE A 298 11.31 -24.60 -12.40
CA PHE A 298 12.55 -24.21 -13.09
C PHE A 298 13.62 -25.30 -13.06
N GLN A 299 13.47 -26.31 -12.21
CA GLN A 299 14.37 -27.47 -12.11
C GLN A 299 13.87 -28.66 -12.95
N GLU A 300 12.65 -28.59 -13.49
CA GLU A 300 12.09 -29.66 -14.32
C GLU A 300 12.84 -29.81 -15.65
N PRO A 301 13.28 -31.03 -16.01
CA PRO A 301 13.94 -31.28 -17.28
C PRO A 301 13.06 -30.85 -18.47
N LYS A 302 13.67 -30.16 -19.45
CA LYS A 302 13.03 -29.66 -20.68
C LYS A 302 11.97 -28.55 -20.45
N ALA A 303 11.76 -28.08 -19.23
CA ALA A 303 10.93 -26.90 -19.00
C ALA A 303 11.56 -25.65 -19.62
N VAL A 304 10.72 -24.75 -20.13
CA VAL A 304 11.15 -23.51 -20.76
C VAL A 304 10.32 -22.33 -20.27
N PHE A 305 10.99 -21.20 -20.07
CA PHE A 305 10.45 -20.01 -19.42
C PHE A 305 10.72 -18.78 -20.27
N ASP A 306 9.84 -17.79 -20.19
CA ASP A 306 10.12 -16.48 -20.78
C ASP A 306 10.74 -15.53 -19.75
N TYR A 307 11.00 -14.30 -20.17
CA TYR A 307 11.59 -13.29 -19.28
C TYR A 307 10.70 -12.99 -18.07
N GLU A 308 9.38 -12.93 -18.26
CA GLU A 308 8.43 -12.57 -17.19
C GLU A 308 8.38 -13.68 -16.14
N ASP A 309 8.36 -14.94 -16.56
CA ASP A 309 8.45 -16.09 -15.66
C ASP A 309 9.68 -15.99 -14.74
N ALA A 310 10.86 -15.75 -15.32
CA ALA A 310 12.12 -15.61 -14.59
C ALA A 310 12.16 -14.34 -13.72
N GLU A 311 11.63 -13.22 -14.21
CA GLU A 311 11.58 -11.93 -13.48
C GLU A 311 10.71 -12.06 -12.22
N VAL A 312 9.57 -12.75 -12.33
CA VAL A 312 8.68 -13.05 -11.21
C VAL A 312 9.41 -13.89 -10.16
N LEU A 313 10.15 -14.94 -10.56
CA LEU A 313 10.94 -15.75 -9.63
C LEU A 313 12.01 -14.90 -8.91
N VAL A 314 12.79 -14.12 -9.65
CA VAL A 314 13.83 -13.25 -9.08
C VAL A 314 13.23 -12.26 -8.09
N GLY A 315 12.10 -11.63 -8.41
CA GLY A 315 11.41 -10.71 -7.51
C GLY A 315 10.99 -11.39 -6.20
N ARG A 316 10.49 -12.63 -6.28
CA ARG A 316 10.06 -13.43 -5.11
C ARG A 316 11.23 -13.86 -4.22
N LEU A 317 12.35 -14.27 -4.81
CA LEU A 317 13.57 -14.64 -4.08
C LEU A 317 14.27 -13.41 -3.49
N LYS A 318 14.26 -12.28 -4.20
CA LYS A 318 14.77 -11.00 -3.69
C LYS A 318 14.08 -10.55 -2.39
N HIS A 319 12.79 -10.84 -2.24
CA HIS A 319 12.09 -10.60 -0.98
C HIS A 319 12.64 -11.45 0.19
N VAL A 320 13.05 -12.69 -0.06
CA VAL A 320 13.64 -13.55 0.98
C VAL A 320 15.02 -13.04 1.43
N LEU A 321 15.77 -12.38 0.53
CA LEU A 321 17.09 -11.82 0.83
C LEU A 321 17.12 -10.73 1.91
N TYR A 322 15.98 -10.14 2.26
CA TYR A 322 15.92 -9.25 3.43
C TYR A 322 16.30 -9.99 4.70
N MET A 323 15.90 -11.26 4.81
CA MET A 323 16.14 -12.14 5.94
C MET A 323 17.39 -13.01 5.74
N LEU A 324 17.65 -13.45 4.51
CA LEU A 324 18.80 -14.31 4.16
C LEU A 324 19.76 -13.59 3.21
N PRO A 325 20.49 -12.54 3.68
CA PRO A 325 21.34 -11.73 2.80
C PRO A 325 22.54 -12.50 2.21
N HIS A 326 22.96 -13.62 2.82
CA HIS A 326 24.05 -14.44 2.31
C HIS A 326 23.71 -15.13 0.97
N LEU A 327 22.43 -15.38 0.68
CA LEU A 327 21.97 -15.96 -0.60
C LEU A 327 22.01 -14.96 -1.77
N ARG A 328 22.50 -13.73 -1.56
CA ARG A 328 22.61 -12.72 -2.61
C ARG A 328 23.46 -13.19 -3.79
N CYS A 329 24.55 -13.92 -3.51
CA CYS A 329 25.41 -14.46 -4.56
C CYS A 329 24.65 -15.44 -5.46
N ASN A 330 23.72 -16.22 -4.90
CA ASN A 330 22.88 -17.17 -5.63
C ASN A 330 21.73 -16.52 -6.41
N LEU A 331 21.65 -15.17 -6.49
CA LEU A 331 20.83 -14.48 -7.49
C LEU A 331 21.61 -14.04 -8.72
N CYS A 332 22.95 -14.05 -8.68
CA CYS A 332 23.77 -13.53 -9.75
C CYS A 332 23.55 -14.30 -11.07
N SER A 333 23.43 -15.62 -11.01
CA SER A 333 23.12 -16.45 -12.20
C SER A 333 21.73 -16.12 -12.77
N LEU A 334 20.72 -15.91 -11.93
CA LEU A 334 19.38 -15.52 -12.38
C LEU A 334 19.35 -14.13 -13.03
N TYR A 335 20.08 -13.15 -12.48
CA TYR A 335 20.20 -11.84 -13.12
C TYR A 335 20.96 -11.89 -14.43
N LYS A 336 22.03 -12.70 -14.51
CA LYS A 336 22.75 -12.96 -15.76
C LYS A 336 21.82 -13.59 -16.79
N TRP A 337 20.99 -14.55 -16.36
CA TRP A 337 19.98 -15.16 -17.21
C TRP A 337 19.00 -14.11 -17.72
N LEU A 338 18.39 -13.28 -16.86
CA LEU A 338 17.50 -12.18 -17.27
C LEU A 338 18.14 -11.23 -18.29
N LYS A 339 19.41 -10.86 -18.09
CA LYS A 339 20.16 -9.99 -19.02
C LYS A 339 20.44 -10.63 -20.38
N SER A 340 20.35 -11.96 -20.48
CA SER A 340 20.62 -12.67 -21.73
C SER A 340 19.48 -12.58 -22.75
N TRP A 341 18.28 -12.15 -22.34
CA TRP A 341 17.13 -12.04 -23.25
C TRP A 341 17.20 -10.80 -24.12
N ILE A 342 17.23 -11.02 -25.44
CA ILE A 342 17.03 -9.97 -26.45
C ILE A 342 15.53 -9.78 -26.71
N TRP A 343 14.80 -10.90 -26.85
CA TRP A 343 13.36 -10.94 -27.11
C TRP A 343 12.61 -11.49 -25.89
N ARG A 344 11.91 -10.65 -25.12
CA ARG A 344 11.30 -11.02 -23.82
C ARG A 344 10.39 -12.25 -23.85
N LYS A 345 9.71 -12.51 -24.97
CA LYS A 345 8.78 -13.64 -25.15
C LYS A 345 9.45 -14.93 -25.64
N ALA A 346 10.74 -14.91 -25.98
CA ALA A 346 11.46 -16.12 -26.37
C ALA A 346 11.57 -17.06 -25.16
N LYS A 347 11.11 -18.31 -25.31
CA LYS A 347 11.20 -19.33 -24.26
C LYS A 347 12.61 -19.92 -24.23
N ARG A 348 13.18 -20.10 -23.03
CA ARG A 348 14.53 -20.65 -22.81
C ARG A 348 14.52 -21.65 -21.67
N ALA A 349 15.35 -22.68 -21.79
CA ALA A 349 15.59 -23.60 -20.68
C ALA A 349 16.36 -22.91 -19.56
N THR A 350 16.21 -23.42 -18.34
CA THR A 350 16.99 -22.97 -17.18
C THR A 350 18.48 -23.31 -17.36
N PRO A 351 19.39 -22.32 -17.31
CA PRO A 351 20.82 -22.55 -17.43
C PRO A 351 21.39 -23.42 -16.30
N ALA A 352 22.49 -24.13 -16.57
CA ALA A 352 23.11 -25.02 -15.59
C ALA A 352 23.60 -24.27 -14.33
N ASP A 353 24.16 -23.06 -14.48
CA ASP A 353 24.57 -22.22 -13.36
C ASP A 353 23.37 -21.74 -12.52
N VAL A 354 22.23 -21.45 -13.16
CA VAL A 354 20.97 -21.15 -12.46
C VAL A 354 20.45 -22.37 -11.69
N LEU A 355 20.52 -23.58 -12.26
CA LEU A 355 20.09 -24.80 -11.56
C LEU A 355 20.91 -25.05 -10.29
N VAL A 356 22.24 -24.84 -10.34
CA VAL A 356 23.11 -24.95 -9.17
C VAL A 356 22.68 -23.98 -8.07
N ASP A 357 22.46 -22.70 -8.42
CA ASP A 357 22.01 -21.70 -7.45
C ASP A 357 20.62 -22.01 -6.88
N LEU A 358 19.68 -22.46 -7.73
CA LEU A 358 18.34 -22.85 -7.27
C LEU A 358 18.36 -24.04 -6.31
N SER A 359 19.30 -24.98 -6.46
CA SER A 359 19.48 -26.07 -5.50
C SER A 359 19.91 -25.56 -4.12
N VAL A 360 20.83 -24.58 -4.06
CA VAL A 360 21.22 -23.91 -2.81
C VAL A 360 20.03 -23.19 -2.17
N TRP A 361 19.20 -22.53 -2.98
CA TRP A 361 17.95 -21.91 -2.51
C TRP A 361 17.00 -22.94 -1.89
N VAL A 362 16.76 -24.07 -2.56
CA VAL A 362 15.88 -25.14 -2.05
C VAL A 362 16.42 -25.71 -0.74
N GLU A 363 17.69 -26.09 -0.69
CA GLU A 363 18.33 -26.63 0.51
C GLU A 363 18.25 -25.65 1.68
N THR A 364 18.56 -24.38 1.44
CA THR A 364 18.52 -23.36 2.50
C THR A 364 17.08 -23.16 3.00
N LEU A 365 16.10 -23.06 2.09
CA LEU A 365 14.70 -22.82 2.45
C LEU A 365 14.06 -24.01 3.18
N GLN A 366 14.42 -25.25 2.83
CA GLN A 366 13.92 -26.46 3.50
C GLN A 366 14.40 -26.56 4.96
N ASN A 367 15.60 -26.05 5.25
CA ASN A 367 16.20 -26.08 6.58
C ASN A 367 16.02 -24.77 7.36
N PHE A 368 15.30 -23.79 6.80
CA PHE A 368 15.14 -22.47 7.39
C PHE A 368 13.92 -22.39 8.32
N GLU A 369 14.13 -22.02 9.58
CA GLU A 369 13.05 -21.76 10.54
C GLU A 369 12.81 -20.26 10.77
N HIS A 370 13.86 -19.54 11.17
CA HIS A 370 13.82 -18.12 11.48
C HIS A 370 15.22 -17.50 11.45
N THR A 371 15.31 -16.17 11.35
CA THR A 371 16.56 -15.41 11.45
C THR A 371 16.55 -14.57 12.72
N ARG A 372 17.62 -14.64 13.51
CA ARG A 372 17.81 -13.75 14.66
C ARG A 372 18.19 -12.35 14.18
N LEU A 373 17.52 -11.35 14.73
CA LEU A 373 17.82 -9.94 14.52
C LEU A 373 19.02 -9.58 15.39
N ILE A 374 20.21 -9.67 14.79
CA ILE A 374 21.48 -9.35 15.45
C ILE A 374 21.81 -7.87 15.29
N ARG A 375 22.50 -7.30 16.29
CA ARG A 375 23.05 -5.94 16.22
C ARG A 375 24.01 -5.84 15.03
N TRP A 376 23.65 -5.02 14.05
CA TRP A 376 24.57 -4.63 12.98
C TRP A 376 25.51 -3.54 13.51
N GLY A 377 26.54 -3.95 14.26
CA GLY A 377 27.72 -3.12 14.48
C GLY A 377 28.68 -3.24 13.29
N PRO A 378 29.61 -2.28 13.09
CA PRO A 378 30.78 -2.56 12.26
C PRO A 378 31.46 -3.85 12.76
N PRO A 379 32.05 -4.66 11.87
CA PRO A 379 32.81 -5.84 12.29
C PRO A 379 33.78 -5.41 13.39
N LEU A 380 33.65 -6.02 14.57
CA LEU A 380 34.65 -5.91 15.60
C LEU A 380 35.85 -6.72 15.09
N ASP A 381 36.95 -6.04 14.80
CA ASP A 381 38.23 -6.74 14.65
C ASP A 381 38.48 -7.47 15.97
N LEU A 382 38.45 -8.80 15.90
CA LEU A 382 38.89 -9.66 16.99
C LEU A 382 40.42 -9.72 16.92
N ASP A 383 41.07 -8.65 17.36
CA ASP A 383 42.51 -8.69 17.63
C ASP A 383 42.74 -9.56 18.86
N GLY A 384 43.22 -10.79 18.63
CA GLY A 384 43.69 -11.74 19.62
C GLY A 384 45.00 -12.36 19.19
#